data_AF-A0A2K8Z651-F1
#
_entry.id   AF-A0A2K8Z651-F1
#
_cell.length_a   1.000
_cell.length_b   1.000
_cell.length_c   1.000
_cell.angle_alpha   90.00
_cell.angle_beta   90.00
_cell.angle_gamma   90.00
#
_symmetry.space_group_name_H-M   'P 1'
#
loop_
_entity.id
_entity.type
_entity.pdbx_description
1 polymer ?
#
loop_
_entity_poly.entity_id
_entity_poly.type
_entity_poly.pdbx_seq_one_letter_code
_entity_poly.pdbx_strand_id
1 'polypeptide(L)'
;MDTYLAALDSNNLYLRSAHIWIDSCQAAQKALRVTQKASGLGQQLLGQPSRQALRKEQIKYQVLRQTIHRQARLSYIQLIYQRKRLNELNHRQQLIRDLFQTFSWRYQLARTDLVDQFIGFWLADIQAKYTQKEADVTRLEQALVALNGDRTVNLSDTIYPKLVRKRCFLSWGKSGSVYKQWSNRFELLKRTVDRQNQSFLKIPSLNRLSWSLKTGQIIPEDFVTQFINTSFLIDQRMQTERDLHLTATYLRPQWSVR
;
A
#
# COMPACT_ATOMS: atom_id res chain seq x y z
N MET A 1 -9.59 -5.02 1.17
CA MET A 1 -9.28 -4.02 2.24
C MET A 1 -10.40 -3.82 3.27
N ASP A 2 -11.65 -3.50 2.89
CA ASP A 2 -12.70 -3.16 3.88
C ASP A 2 -13.06 -4.33 4.82
N THR A 3 -13.08 -5.56 4.31
CA THR A 3 -13.26 -6.78 5.10
C THR A 3 -12.18 -6.94 6.19
N TYR A 4 -10.93 -6.57 5.87
CA TYR A 4 -9.83 -6.60 6.84
C TYR A 4 -10.03 -5.55 7.95
N LEU A 5 -10.47 -4.34 7.59
CA LEU A 5 -10.73 -3.29 8.57
C LEU A 5 -11.90 -3.63 9.50
N ALA A 6 -12.93 -4.31 8.99
CA ALA A 6 -14.01 -4.83 9.81
C ALA A 6 -13.52 -5.93 10.77
N ALA A 7 -12.68 -6.85 10.30
CA ALA A 7 -12.10 -7.90 11.12
C ALA A 7 -11.25 -7.33 12.27
N LEU A 8 -10.51 -6.24 12.04
CA LEU A 8 -9.71 -5.58 13.07
C LEU A 8 -10.53 -5.12 14.28
N ASP A 9 -11.75 -4.62 14.07
CA ASP A 9 -12.59 -4.15 15.19
C ASP A 9 -12.93 -5.29 16.17
N SER A 10 -13.01 -6.53 15.67
CA SER A 10 -13.29 -7.73 16.48
C SER A 10 -12.04 -8.47 16.97
N ASN A 11 -10.96 -8.47 16.19
CA ASN A 11 -9.80 -9.32 16.44
C ASN A 11 -8.66 -8.58 17.15
N ASN A 12 -8.51 -7.28 16.94
CA ASN A 12 -7.46 -6.51 17.58
C ASN A 12 -7.76 -6.41 19.09
N LEU A 13 -6.84 -6.89 19.91
CA LEU A 13 -7.01 -6.97 21.37
C LEU A 13 -7.37 -5.62 22.00
N TYR A 14 -6.72 -4.54 21.55
CA TYR A 14 -6.93 -3.20 22.09
C TYR A 14 -8.31 -2.66 21.72
N LEU A 15 -8.73 -2.84 20.46
CA LEU A 15 -10.07 -2.43 20.01
C LEU A 15 -11.17 -3.24 20.69
N ARG A 16 -10.99 -4.56 20.79
CA ARG A 16 -11.94 -5.45 21.44
C ARG A 16 -12.12 -5.11 22.91
N SER A 17 -11.01 -4.95 23.65
CA SER A 17 -11.05 -4.66 25.08
C SER A 17 -11.68 -3.30 25.37
N ALA A 18 -11.33 -2.27 24.59
CA ALA A 18 -11.91 -0.94 24.75
C ALA A 18 -13.40 -0.91 24.38
N HIS A 19 -13.83 -1.66 23.35
CA HIS A 19 -15.23 -1.76 22.97
C HIS A 19 -16.07 -2.45 24.06
N ILE A 20 -15.61 -3.59 24.59
CA ILE A 20 -16.26 -4.31 25.69
C ILE A 20 -16.42 -3.40 26.92
N TRP A 21 -15.39 -2.63 27.25
CA TRP A 21 -15.46 -1.70 28.38
C TRP A 21 -16.53 -0.62 28.16
N ILE A 22 -16.56 0.01 26.98
CA ILE A 22 -17.58 1.03 26.65
C ILE A 22 -18.99 0.44 26.75
N ASP A 23 -19.21 -0.75 26.18
CA ASP A 23 -20.51 -1.41 26.17
C ASP A 23 -20.97 -1.76 27.59
N SER A 24 -20.06 -2.25 28.44
CA SER A 24 -20.34 -2.54 29.85
C SER A 24 -20.78 -1.29 30.62
N CYS A 25 -20.11 -0.16 30.38
CA CYS A 25 -20.42 1.12 31.02
C CYS A 25 -21.74 1.71 30.53
N GLN A 26 -22.06 1.55 29.24
CA GLN A 26 -23.35 1.96 28.68
C GLN A 26 -24.51 1.11 29.21
N ALA A 27 -24.32 -0.21 29.30
CA ALA A 27 -25.30 -1.13 29.87
C ALA A 27 -25.58 -0.79 31.34
N ALA A 28 -24.53 -0.53 32.13
CA ALA A 28 -24.65 -0.12 33.52
C ALA A 28 -25.42 1.21 33.69
N GLN A 29 -25.15 2.22 32.83
CA GLN A 29 -25.91 3.48 32.83
C GLN A 29 -27.36 3.31 32.40
N LYS A 30 -27.65 2.42 31.44
CA LYS A 30 -29.01 2.14 30.98
C LYS A 30 -29.81 1.44 32.07
N ALA A 31 -29.24 0.43 32.71
CA ALA A 31 -29.86 -0.27 33.84
C ALA A 31 -30.20 0.71 34.98
N LEU A 32 -29.27 1.62 35.31
CA LEU A 32 -29.46 2.61 36.36
C LEU A 32 -30.59 3.61 36.06
N ARG A 33 -30.76 4.02 34.80
CA ARG A 33 -31.90 4.85 34.39
C ARG A 33 -33.24 4.12 34.51
N VAL A 34 -33.24 2.82 34.21
CA VAL A 34 -34.45 1.99 34.32
C VAL A 34 -34.83 1.81 35.79
N THR A 35 -33.87 1.52 36.66
CA THR A 35 -34.13 1.40 38.10
C THR A 35 -34.53 2.74 38.72
N GLN A 36 -33.88 3.86 38.41
CA GLN A 36 -34.29 5.18 38.91
C GLN A 36 -35.72 5.56 38.52
N LYS A 37 -36.16 5.21 37.30
CA LYS A 37 -37.54 5.41 36.85
C LYS A 37 -38.54 4.52 37.58
N ALA A 38 -38.13 3.31 37.96
CA ALA A 38 -38.99 2.32 38.61
C ALA A 38 -39.10 2.53 40.13
N SER A 39 -38.03 2.97 40.80
CA SER A 39 -37.97 3.03 42.27
C SER A 39 -38.18 4.42 42.88
N GLY A 40 -38.16 5.50 42.09
CA GLY A 40 -38.28 6.89 42.59
C GLY A 40 -37.13 7.35 43.51
N LEU A 41 -36.23 6.45 43.89
CA LEU A 41 -35.08 6.70 44.77
C LEU A 41 -33.81 6.83 43.93
N GLY A 42 -33.16 7.99 44.05
CA GLY A 42 -31.89 8.30 43.39
C GLY A 42 -30.71 7.54 44.00
N GLN A 43 -30.61 6.23 43.77
CA GLN A 43 -29.39 5.49 44.11
C GLN A 43 -28.28 5.84 43.12
N GLN A 44 -27.22 6.49 43.61
CA GLN A 44 -25.92 6.50 42.94
C GLN A 44 -25.21 5.19 43.29
N LEU A 45 -25.03 4.31 42.31
CA LEU A 45 -24.15 3.15 42.45
C LEU A 45 -22.70 3.64 42.52
N LEU A 46 -22.10 3.53 43.71
CA LEU A 46 -20.67 3.74 43.96
C LEU A 46 -19.85 2.92 42.96
N GLY A 47 -19.04 3.59 42.14
CA GLY A 47 -18.16 2.96 41.13
C GLY A 47 -18.60 3.13 39.66
N GLN A 48 -19.74 3.77 39.36
CA GLN A 48 -20.11 4.02 37.96
C GLN A 48 -19.38 5.24 37.37
N PRO A 49 -18.82 5.12 36.14
CA PRO A 49 -18.19 6.26 35.48
C PRO A 49 -19.23 7.32 35.11
N SER A 50 -18.88 8.58 35.40
CA SER A 50 -19.72 9.73 35.05
C SER A 50 -19.98 9.80 33.54
N ARG A 51 -21.09 10.42 33.11
CA ARG A 51 -21.36 10.64 31.67
C ARG A 51 -20.21 11.35 30.95
N GLN A 52 -19.52 12.26 31.65
CA GLN A 52 -18.35 12.95 31.11
C GLN A 52 -17.15 12.01 30.96
N ALA A 53 -16.89 11.13 31.93
CA ALA A 53 -15.84 10.11 31.83
C ALA A 53 -16.12 9.13 30.68
N LEU A 54 -17.36 8.67 30.53
CA LEU A 54 -17.77 7.80 29.41
C LEU A 54 -17.56 8.48 28.06
N ARG A 55 -17.94 9.75 27.90
CA ARG A 55 -17.70 10.51 26.67
C ARG A 55 -16.20 10.65 26.36
N LYS A 56 -15.37 10.93 27.36
CA LYS A 56 -13.91 11.01 27.19
C LYS A 56 -13.32 9.70 26.70
N GLU A 57 -13.73 8.58 27.29
CA GLU A 57 -13.26 7.24 26.88
C GLU A 57 -13.78 6.83 25.50
N GLN A 58 -15.02 7.19 25.14
CA GLN A 58 -15.51 7.01 23.76
C GLN A 58 -14.67 7.76 22.74
N ILE A 59 -14.29 9.01 23.04
CA ILE A 59 -13.41 9.79 22.16
C ILE A 59 -12.04 9.11 22.05
N LYS A 60 -11.44 8.67 23.16
CA LYS A 60 -10.16 7.95 23.15
C LYS A 60 -10.24 6.67 22.32
N TYR A 61 -11.29 5.88 22.48
CA TYR A 61 -11.53 4.68 21.68
C TYR A 61 -11.65 5.00 20.19
N GLN A 62 -12.41 6.03 19.82
CA GLN A 62 -12.54 6.44 18.42
C GLN A 62 -11.19 6.88 17.83
N VAL A 63 -10.37 7.61 18.59
CA VAL A 63 -9.00 7.99 18.18
C VAL A 63 -8.11 6.76 18.00
N LEU A 64 -8.15 5.81 18.95
CA LEU A 64 -7.40 4.55 18.87
C LEU A 64 -7.81 3.72 17.66
N ARG A 65 -9.12 3.54 17.45
CA ARG A 65 -9.70 2.83 16.30
C ARG A 65 -9.25 3.45 14.99
N GLN A 66 -9.32 4.77 14.86
CA GLN A 66 -8.85 5.46 13.66
C GLN A 66 -7.35 5.32 13.44
N THR A 67 -6.56 5.30 14.51
CA THR A 67 -5.10 5.13 14.44
C THR A 67 -4.75 3.73 13.94
N ILE A 68 -5.36 2.69 14.53
CA ILE A 68 -5.17 1.30 14.12
C ILE A 68 -5.65 1.08 12.67
N HIS A 69 -6.84 1.60 12.31
CA HIS A 69 -7.36 1.53 10.94
C HIS A 69 -6.45 2.23 9.94
N ARG A 70 -5.86 3.38 10.30
CA ARG A 70 -4.92 4.08 9.44
C ARG A 70 -3.64 3.25 9.25
N GLN A 71 -3.04 2.76 10.32
CA GLN A 71 -1.85 1.91 10.26
C GLN A 71 -2.10 0.68 9.40
N ALA A 72 -3.23 0.00 9.62
CA ALA A 72 -3.69 -1.12 8.81
C ALA A 72 -3.76 -0.78 7.32
N ARG A 73 -4.40 0.34 6.96
CA ARG A 73 -4.50 0.78 5.55
C ARG A 73 -3.14 1.05 4.94
N LEU A 74 -2.25 1.74 5.65
CA LEU A 74 -0.91 2.05 5.15
C LEU A 74 -0.11 0.77 4.91
N SER A 75 -0.10 -0.15 5.88
CA SER A 75 0.58 -1.44 5.75
C SER A 75 -0.01 -2.30 4.63
N TYR A 76 -1.33 -2.32 4.49
CA TYR A 76 -2.02 -3.04 3.41
C TYR A 76 -1.66 -2.47 2.03
N ILE A 77 -1.71 -1.14 1.86
CA ILE A 77 -1.31 -0.50 0.61
C ILE A 77 0.15 -0.84 0.30
N GLN A 78 1.04 -0.72 1.29
CA GLN A 78 2.44 -1.09 1.13
C GLN A 78 2.60 -2.54 0.65
N LEU A 79 1.88 -3.49 1.25
CA LEU A 79 1.91 -4.90 0.87
C LEU A 79 1.51 -5.11 -0.60
N ILE A 80 0.41 -4.50 -1.05
CA ILE A 80 -0.03 -4.56 -2.47
C ILE A 80 1.10 -4.11 -3.40
N TYR A 81 1.75 -3.00 -3.06
CA TYR A 81 2.83 -2.45 -3.89
C TYR A 81 4.08 -3.31 -3.89
N GLN A 82 4.45 -3.94 -2.77
CA GLN A 82 5.60 -4.85 -2.75
C GLN A 82 5.34 -6.11 -3.57
N ARG A 83 4.15 -6.70 -3.49
CA ARG A 83 3.78 -7.86 -4.31
C ARG A 83 3.76 -7.55 -5.81
N LYS A 84 3.33 -6.35 -6.19
CA LYS A 84 3.44 -5.90 -7.59
C LYS A 84 4.86 -5.76 -8.06
N ARG A 85 5.74 -5.20 -7.23
CA ARG A 85 7.17 -5.13 -7.54
C ARG A 85 7.77 -6.52 -7.69
N LEU A 86 7.38 -7.50 -6.87
CA LEU A 86 7.81 -8.90 -7.05
C LEU A 86 7.34 -9.48 -8.39
N ASN A 87 6.07 -9.28 -8.76
CA ASN A 87 5.54 -9.76 -10.04
C ASN A 87 6.27 -9.11 -11.22
N GLU A 88 6.53 -7.81 -11.14
CA GLU A 88 7.29 -7.06 -12.14
C GLU A 88 8.74 -7.54 -12.24
N LEU A 89 9.41 -7.78 -11.11
CA LEU A 89 10.77 -8.34 -11.09
C LEU A 89 10.81 -9.74 -11.71
N ASN A 90 9.81 -10.58 -11.43
CA ASN A 90 9.69 -11.90 -12.05
C ASN A 90 9.48 -11.79 -13.57
N HIS A 91 8.61 -10.88 -14.01
CA HIS A 91 8.42 -10.60 -15.43
C HIS A 91 9.71 -10.13 -16.12
N ARG A 92 10.44 -9.20 -15.50
CA ARG A 92 11.76 -8.75 -16.02
C ARG A 92 12.78 -9.89 -16.06
N GLN A 93 12.78 -10.77 -15.06
CA GLN A 93 13.65 -11.95 -15.05
C GLN A 93 13.33 -12.88 -16.24
N GLN A 94 12.04 -13.10 -16.54
CA GLN A 94 11.61 -13.86 -17.72
C GLN A 94 12.08 -13.18 -19.01
N LEU A 95 11.86 -11.87 -19.17
CA LEU A 95 12.30 -11.12 -20.36
C LEU A 95 13.82 -11.21 -20.59
N ILE A 96 14.63 -11.13 -19.53
CA ILE A 96 16.08 -11.29 -19.65
C ILE A 96 16.46 -12.72 -20.07
N ARG A 97 15.77 -13.74 -19.54
CA ARG A 97 15.98 -15.14 -19.94
C ARG A 97 15.59 -15.36 -21.41
N ASP A 98 14.47 -14.83 -21.87
CA ASP A 98 14.01 -14.95 -23.25
C ASP A 98 14.96 -14.23 -24.22
N LEU A 99 15.46 -13.06 -23.81
CA LEU A 99 16.50 -12.33 -24.53
C LEU A 99 17.77 -13.18 -24.66
N PHE A 100 18.23 -13.79 -23.57
CA PHE A 100 19.40 -14.67 -23.57
C PHE A 100 19.22 -15.88 -24.49
N GLN A 101 18.05 -16.52 -24.48
CA GLN A 101 17.73 -17.61 -25.39
C GLN A 101 17.75 -17.15 -26.86
N THR A 102 17.20 -15.97 -27.12
CA THR A 102 17.21 -15.37 -28.47
C THR A 102 18.63 -15.07 -28.94
N PHE A 103 19.48 -14.55 -28.06
CA PHE A 103 20.89 -14.32 -28.35
C PHE A 103 21.63 -15.62 -28.63
N SER A 104 21.56 -16.59 -27.71
CA SER A 104 22.26 -17.88 -27.86
C SER A 104 21.85 -18.63 -29.13
N TRP A 105 20.58 -18.57 -29.54
CA TRP A 105 20.13 -19.13 -30.82
C TRP A 105 20.70 -18.38 -32.04
N ARG A 106 20.69 -17.05 -32.03
CA ARG A 106 21.26 -16.24 -33.13
C ARG A 106 22.79 -16.29 -33.22
N TYR A 107 23.45 -16.57 -32.10
CA TYR A 107 24.91 -16.54 -31.94
C TYR A 107 25.57 -17.92 -31.90
N GLN A 108 24.90 -18.99 -32.34
CA GLN A 108 25.56 -20.29 -32.58
C GLN A 108 26.78 -20.21 -33.53
N LEU A 109 27.04 -19.05 -34.15
CA LEU A 109 28.19 -18.76 -35.02
C LEU A 109 29.28 -17.85 -34.42
N ALA A 110 29.10 -17.22 -33.25
CA ALA A 110 30.13 -16.38 -32.64
C ALA A 110 30.09 -16.43 -31.11
N ARG A 111 31.15 -16.98 -30.49
CA ARG A 111 31.38 -16.93 -29.03
C ARG A 111 31.54 -15.48 -28.60
N THR A 112 30.70 -15.00 -27.69
CA THR A 112 30.83 -13.65 -27.14
C THR A 112 30.65 -13.65 -25.62
N ASP A 113 31.76 -13.79 -24.89
CA ASP A 113 31.82 -13.81 -23.41
C ASP A 113 31.24 -12.54 -22.75
N LEU A 114 31.19 -11.41 -23.49
CA LEU A 114 30.67 -10.13 -22.98
C LEU A 114 29.14 -10.14 -22.77
N VAL A 115 28.38 -10.78 -23.66
CA VAL A 115 26.91 -10.84 -23.55
C VAL A 115 26.50 -11.67 -22.32
N ASP A 116 27.22 -12.75 -22.07
CA ASP A 116 27.00 -13.63 -20.91
C ASP A 116 27.30 -12.91 -19.59
N GLN A 117 28.37 -12.11 -19.54
CA GLN A 117 28.72 -11.31 -18.35
C GLN A 117 27.67 -10.24 -18.03
N PHE A 118 27.18 -9.48 -19.02
CA PHE A 118 26.15 -8.45 -18.78
C PHE A 118 24.80 -9.06 -18.34
N ILE A 119 24.40 -10.17 -18.95
CA ILE A 119 23.15 -10.86 -18.61
C ILE A 119 23.25 -11.49 -17.22
N GLY A 120 24.37 -12.12 -16.89
CA GLY A 120 24.65 -12.64 -15.55
C GLY A 120 24.56 -11.56 -14.47
N PHE A 121 25.11 -10.36 -14.74
CA PHE A 121 25.00 -9.22 -13.86
C PHE A 121 23.54 -8.78 -13.63
N TRP A 122 22.74 -8.62 -14.68
CA TRP A 122 21.33 -8.19 -14.51
C TRP A 122 20.47 -9.25 -13.83
N LEU A 123 20.68 -10.54 -14.13
CA LEU A 123 19.98 -11.61 -13.43
C LEU A 123 20.31 -11.62 -11.94
N ALA A 124 21.58 -11.40 -11.58
CA ALA A 124 22.00 -11.29 -10.19
C ALA A 124 21.40 -10.06 -9.48
N ASP A 125 21.40 -8.88 -10.13
CA ASP A 125 20.79 -7.66 -9.58
C ASP A 125 19.28 -7.81 -9.38
N ILE A 126 18.55 -8.38 -10.35
CA ILE A 126 17.12 -8.66 -10.23
C ILE A 126 16.86 -9.67 -9.11
N GLN A 127 17.67 -10.72 -9.00
CA GLN A 127 17.52 -11.72 -7.95
C GLN A 127 17.75 -11.12 -6.56
N ALA A 128 18.76 -10.27 -6.40
CA ALA A 128 19.00 -9.57 -5.14
C ALA A 128 17.83 -8.67 -4.75
N LYS A 129 17.29 -7.90 -5.70
CA LYS A 129 16.08 -7.08 -5.51
C LYS A 129 14.86 -7.94 -5.18
N TYR A 130 14.70 -9.10 -5.83
CA TYR A 130 13.61 -10.01 -5.57
C TYR A 130 13.62 -10.52 -4.12
N THR A 131 14.75 -11.06 -3.67
CA THR A 131 14.91 -11.57 -2.29
C THR A 131 14.66 -10.48 -1.26
N GLN A 132 15.16 -9.26 -1.48
CA GLN A 132 14.90 -8.13 -0.59
C GLN A 132 13.40 -7.80 -0.50
N LYS A 133 12.69 -7.85 -1.64
CA LYS A 133 11.25 -7.54 -1.71
C LYS A 133 10.39 -8.65 -1.11
N GLU A 134 10.81 -9.90 -1.23
CA GLU A 134 10.16 -11.04 -0.60
C GLU A 134 10.23 -10.94 0.93
N ALA A 135 11.41 -10.60 1.48
CA ALA A 135 11.56 -10.33 2.90
C ALA A 135 10.67 -9.16 3.38
N ASP A 136 10.57 -8.08 2.58
CA ASP A 136 9.67 -6.96 2.87
C ASP A 136 8.19 -7.39 2.90
N VAL A 137 7.76 -8.27 1.98
CA VAL A 137 6.40 -8.82 1.92
C VAL A 137 6.11 -9.63 3.17
N THR A 138 6.97 -10.59 3.50
CA THR A 138 6.82 -11.45 4.68
C THR A 138 6.71 -10.62 5.96
N ARG A 139 7.56 -9.60 6.11
CA ARG A 139 7.51 -8.69 7.27
C ARG A 139 6.19 -7.93 7.35
N LEU A 140 5.66 -7.45 6.22
CA LEU A 140 4.39 -6.71 6.19
C LEU A 140 3.20 -7.62 6.46
N GLU A 141 3.22 -8.85 5.96
CA GLU A 141 2.20 -9.87 6.25
C GLU A 141 2.17 -10.20 7.74
N GLN A 142 3.33 -10.46 8.34
CA GLN A 142 3.46 -10.68 9.78
C GLN A 142 2.94 -9.48 10.59
N ALA A 143 3.29 -8.25 10.19
CA ALA A 143 2.80 -7.05 10.87
C ALA A 143 1.28 -6.89 10.79
N LEU A 144 0.66 -7.27 9.67
CA LEU A 144 -0.80 -7.24 9.49
C LEU A 144 -1.47 -8.36 10.30
N VAL A 145 -0.89 -9.56 10.33
CA VAL A 145 -1.37 -10.68 11.17
C VAL A 145 -1.35 -10.29 12.65
N ALA A 146 -0.23 -9.74 13.13
CA ALA A 146 -0.11 -9.26 14.52
C ALA A 146 -1.13 -8.15 14.83
N LEU A 147 -1.32 -7.21 13.90
CA LEU A 147 -2.33 -6.15 14.06
C LEU A 147 -3.77 -6.70 14.15
N ASN A 148 -4.02 -7.85 13.53
CA ASN A 148 -5.28 -8.57 13.54
C ASN A 148 -5.37 -9.65 14.63
N GLY A 149 -4.57 -9.54 15.70
CA GLY A 149 -4.62 -10.46 16.84
C GLY A 149 -4.21 -11.89 16.44
N ASP A 150 -3.15 -12.00 15.64
CA ASP A 150 -2.55 -13.24 15.14
C ASP A 150 -3.47 -14.11 14.27
N ARG A 151 -4.59 -13.55 13.81
CA ARG A 151 -5.48 -14.20 12.84
C ARG A 151 -5.01 -13.90 11.43
N THR A 152 -4.75 -14.96 10.67
CA THR A 152 -4.40 -14.86 9.26
C THR A 152 -5.55 -14.24 8.47
N VAL A 153 -5.19 -13.35 7.54
CA VAL A 153 -6.15 -12.76 6.62
C VAL A 153 -5.63 -12.99 5.22
N ASN A 154 -6.46 -13.61 4.38
CA ASN A 154 -6.11 -13.78 2.99
C ASN A 154 -6.20 -12.41 2.30
N LEU A 155 -5.06 -11.76 2.17
CA LEU A 155 -4.93 -10.55 1.40
C LEU A 155 -4.59 -11.02 -0.01
N SER A 156 -5.56 -11.17 -0.89
CA SER A 156 -5.31 -11.56 -2.29
C SER A 156 -5.27 -10.36 -3.24
N ASP A 157 -5.52 -9.15 -2.72
CA ASP A 157 -5.63 -7.93 -3.53
C ASP A 157 -4.29 -7.60 -4.22
N THR A 158 -4.22 -7.90 -5.51
CA THR A 158 -3.26 -7.32 -6.45
C THR A 158 -3.85 -6.11 -7.18
N ILE A 159 -5.11 -5.77 -6.91
CA ILE A 159 -5.81 -4.67 -7.58
C ILE A 159 -5.30 -3.34 -7.03
N TYR A 160 -4.93 -2.41 -7.93
CA TYR A 160 -4.59 -1.05 -7.51
C TYR A 160 -5.79 -0.44 -6.80
N PRO A 161 -5.62 0.20 -5.62
CA PRO A 161 -6.70 1.01 -5.07
C PRO A 161 -7.09 2.03 -6.16
N LYS A 162 -8.39 2.21 -6.44
CA LYS A 162 -8.79 3.24 -7.41
C LYS A 162 -8.31 4.60 -6.89
N LEU A 163 -7.59 5.35 -7.73
CA LEU A 163 -7.19 6.71 -7.40
C LEU A 163 -8.44 7.56 -7.16
N VAL A 164 -8.56 8.08 -5.94
CA VAL A 164 -9.70 8.91 -5.56
C VAL A 164 -9.63 10.22 -6.36
N ARG A 165 -10.73 10.61 -7.01
CA ARG A 165 -10.78 11.87 -7.78
C ARG A 165 -10.64 13.07 -6.83
N LYS A 166 -9.91 14.11 -7.26
CA LYS A 166 -9.69 15.37 -6.50
C LYS A 166 -10.99 15.95 -5.90
N ARG A 167 -12.11 15.87 -6.64
CA ARG A 167 -13.42 16.37 -6.22
C ARG A 167 -13.96 15.71 -4.95
N CYS A 168 -13.55 14.47 -4.63
CA CYS A 168 -13.97 13.78 -3.42
C CYS A 168 -13.36 14.37 -2.13
N PHE A 169 -12.32 15.21 -2.24
CA PHE A 169 -11.67 15.85 -1.09
C PHE A 169 -12.17 17.29 -0.87
N LEU A 170 -12.72 17.94 -1.90
CA LEU A 170 -13.08 19.37 -1.87
C LEU A 170 -14.44 19.66 -1.22
N SER A 171 -15.33 18.67 -1.09
CA SER A 171 -16.69 18.86 -0.57
C SER A 171 -16.79 18.89 0.97
N TRP A 172 -15.67 18.82 1.69
CA TRP A 172 -15.67 18.63 3.14
C TRP A 172 -14.76 19.66 3.80
N GLY A 173 -15.33 20.84 4.09
CA GLY A 173 -14.65 22.04 4.59
C GLY A 173 -13.51 21.76 5.59
N LYS A 174 -12.27 21.78 5.08
CA LYS A 174 -11.05 21.64 5.89
C LYS A 174 -10.06 22.74 5.50
N SER A 175 -10.08 23.83 6.27
CA SER A 175 -9.03 24.86 6.29
C SER A 175 -8.03 24.51 7.39
N GLY A 176 -6.88 23.96 7.02
CA GLY A 176 -5.79 23.67 7.95
C GLY A 176 -4.47 23.43 7.22
N SER A 177 -3.35 23.85 7.82
CA SER A 177 -2.01 23.77 7.19
C SER A 177 -1.62 22.33 6.81
N VAL A 178 -1.89 21.36 7.68
CA VAL A 178 -1.60 19.93 7.46
C VAL A 178 -2.41 19.37 6.30
N TYR A 179 -3.70 19.71 6.19
CA TYR A 179 -4.54 19.28 5.07
C TYR A 179 -4.03 19.86 3.74
N LYS A 180 -3.67 21.15 3.73
CA LYS A 180 -3.12 21.83 2.54
C LYS A 180 -1.81 21.19 2.08
N GLN A 181 -0.92 20.82 3.00
CA GLN A 181 0.32 20.10 2.68
C GLN A 181 0.06 18.76 1.99
N TRP A 182 -0.80 17.91 2.55
CA TRP A 182 -1.14 16.62 1.94
C TRP A 182 -1.88 16.77 0.62
N SER A 183 -2.74 17.79 0.48
CA SER A 183 -3.43 18.08 -0.78
C SER A 183 -2.45 18.49 -1.88
N ASN A 184 -1.51 19.39 -1.58
CA ASN A 184 -0.47 19.80 -2.52
C ASN A 184 0.40 18.62 -2.94
N ARG A 185 0.78 17.76 -1.98
CA ARG A 185 1.54 16.54 -2.25
C ARG A 185 0.77 15.59 -3.17
N PHE A 186 -0.53 15.41 -2.94
CA PHE A 186 -1.39 14.61 -3.80
C PHE A 186 -1.39 15.12 -5.24
N GLU A 187 -1.56 16.44 -5.43
CA GLU A 187 -1.58 17.05 -6.75
C GLU A 187 -0.25 16.90 -7.49
N LEU A 188 0.86 17.09 -6.79
CA LEU A 188 2.19 16.91 -7.35
C LEU A 188 2.39 15.46 -7.81
N LEU A 189 2.13 14.50 -6.93
CA LEU A 189 2.29 13.08 -7.23
C LEU A 189 1.41 12.64 -8.40
N LYS A 190 0.16 13.12 -8.45
CA LYS A 190 -0.73 12.83 -9.57
C LYS A 190 -0.16 13.34 -10.90
N ARG A 191 0.30 14.60 -10.95
CA ARG A 191 0.93 15.16 -12.15
C ARG A 191 2.17 14.37 -12.57
N THR A 192 2.96 13.88 -11.60
CA THR A 192 4.13 13.04 -11.89
C THR A 192 3.72 11.70 -12.52
N VAL A 193 2.70 11.02 -11.99
CA VAL A 193 2.16 9.79 -12.60
C VAL A 193 1.66 10.06 -14.01
N ASP A 194 0.92 11.15 -14.22
CA ASP A 194 0.39 11.52 -15.53
C ASP A 194 1.54 11.76 -16.55
N ARG A 195 2.62 12.43 -16.13
CA ARG A 195 3.83 12.61 -16.97
C ARG A 195 4.53 11.28 -17.27
N GLN A 196 4.69 10.41 -16.28
CA GLN A 196 5.31 9.10 -16.48
C GLN A 196 4.51 8.27 -17.48
N ASN A 197 3.18 8.28 -17.39
CA ASN A 197 2.29 7.63 -18.37
C ASN A 197 2.49 8.17 -19.79
N GLN A 198 2.68 9.48 -19.95
CA GLN A 198 3.02 10.07 -21.24
C GLN A 198 4.39 9.64 -21.74
N SER A 199 5.38 9.49 -20.86
CA SER A 199 6.70 8.97 -21.22
C SER A 199 6.63 7.52 -21.70
N PHE A 200 5.80 6.67 -21.08
CA PHE A 200 5.58 5.28 -21.52
C PHE A 200 5.07 5.19 -22.97
N LEU A 201 4.22 6.11 -23.39
CA LEU A 201 3.70 6.15 -24.76
C LEU A 201 4.78 6.47 -25.81
N LYS A 202 5.91 7.05 -25.38
CA LYS A 202 7.02 7.44 -26.25
C LYS A 202 8.11 6.37 -26.35
N ILE A 203 8.06 5.34 -25.50
CA ILE A 203 9.04 4.26 -25.52
C ILE A 203 8.70 3.34 -26.71
N PRO A 204 9.65 3.10 -27.64
CA PRO A 204 9.43 2.14 -28.72
C PRO A 204 9.11 0.76 -28.16
N SER A 205 8.16 0.05 -28.78
CA SER A 205 7.94 -1.36 -28.46
C SER A 205 9.23 -2.16 -28.70
N LEU A 206 9.51 -3.18 -27.88
CA LEU A 206 10.65 -4.10 -28.05
C LEU A 206 10.80 -4.65 -29.48
N ASN A 207 9.70 -4.77 -30.22
CA ASN A 207 9.71 -5.22 -31.62
C ASN A 207 10.26 -4.18 -32.62
N ARG A 208 10.63 -2.97 -32.18
CA ARG A 208 11.14 -1.86 -33.01
C ARG A 208 12.60 -1.50 -32.69
N LEU A 209 13.31 -2.37 -31.98
CA LEU A 209 14.73 -2.17 -31.69
C LEU A 209 15.54 -2.20 -32.98
N SER A 210 16.43 -1.23 -33.14
CA SER A 210 17.48 -1.25 -34.15
C SER A 210 18.55 -2.25 -33.74
N TRP A 211 19.15 -2.92 -34.71
CA TRP A 211 20.27 -3.84 -34.49
C TRP A 211 21.44 -3.32 -35.32
N SER A 212 22.63 -3.23 -34.72
CA SER A 212 23.85 -2.93 -35.47
C SER A 212 24.80 -4.10 -35.50
N LEU A 213 25.50 -4.22 -36.62
CA LEU A 213 26.61 -5.15 -36.77
C LEU A 213 27.90 -4.41 -36.39
N LYS A 214 28.49 -4.73 -35.24
CA LYS A 214 29.82 -4.24 -34.84
C LYS A 214 30.76 -5.42 -34.73
N THR A 215 31.91 -5.35 -35.40
CA THR A 215 32.96 -6.40 -35.34
C THR A 215 32.42 -7.83 -35.58
N GLY A 216 31.49 -8.00 -36.53
CA GLY A 216 30.87 -9.30 -36.84
C GLY A 216 29.78 -9.77 -35.85
N GLN A 217 29.39 -8.93 -34.89
CA GLN A 217 28.39 -9.22 -33.87
C GLN A 217 27.13 -8.35 -34.09
N ILE A 218 25.95 -8.95 -34.09
CA ILE A 218 24.65 -8.26 -34.12
C ILE A 218 24.27 -7.81 -32.70
N ILE A 219 24.54 -6.55 -32.36
CA ILE A 219 24.23 -5.97 -31.06
C ILE A 219 22.90 -5.22 -31.19
N PRO A 220 21.90 -5.43 -30.32
CA PRO A 220 20.73 -4.58 -30.32
C PRO A 220 21.15 -3.18 -29.86
N GLU A 221 21.04 -2.22 -30.76
CA GLU A 221 21.24 -0.83 -30.40
C GLU A 221 20.09 -0.40 -29.50
N ASP A 222 20.44 0.35 -28.47
CA ASP A 222 19.52 0.94 -27.52
C ASP A 222 18.67 -0.03 -26.68
N PHE A 223 18.67 -1.35 -26.90
CA PHE A 223 17.88 -2.27 -26.07
C PHE A 223 18.27 -2.19 -24.59
N VAL A 224 19.57 -2.23 -24.30
CA VAL A 224 20.08 -2.16 -22.93
C VAL A 224 19.64 -0.84 -22.27
N THR A 225 19.83 0.27 -22.99
CA THR A 225 19.44 1.61 -22.55
C THR A 225 17.91 1.70 -22.37
N GLN A 226 17.12 1.15 -23.28
CA GLN A 226 15.66 1.15 -23.24
C GLN A 226 15.13 0.25 -22.13
N PHE A 227 15.71 -0.94 -21.92
CA PHE A 227 15.35 -1.86 -20.86
C PHE A 227 15.62 -1.24 -19.48
N ILE A 228 16.80 -0.63 -19.30
CA ILE A 228 17.16 0.09 -18.07
C ILE A 228 16.23 1.28 -17.84
N ASN A 229 16.01 2.12 -18.86
CA ASN A 229 15.15 3.31 -18.75
C ASN A 229 13.69 2.93 -18.47
N THR A 230 13.17 1.90 -19.13
CA THR A 230 11.80 1.42 -18.93
C THR A 230 11.64 0.82 -17.53
N SER A 231 12.60 0.00 -17.09
CA SER A 231 12.63 -0.57 -15.73
C SER A 231 12.63 0.53 -14.66
N PHE A 232 13.48 1.53 -14.83
CA PHE A 232 13.55 2.68 -13.93
C PHE A 232 12.24 3.47 -13.89
N LEU A 233 11.64 3.75 -15.06
CA LEU A 233 10.36 4.46 -15.16
C LEU A 233 9.21 3.67 -14.50
N ILE A 234 9.18 2.33 -14.65
CA ILE A 234 8.18 1.47 -14.02
C ILE A 234 8.34 1.51 -12.49
N ASP A 235 9.57 1.44 -12.00
CA ASP A 235 9.86 1.48 -10.56
C ASP A 235 9.49 2.84 -9.95
N GLN A 236 9.86 3.93 -10.61
CA GLN A 236 9.48 5.28 -10.21
C GLN A 236 7.97 5.49 -10.24
N ARG A 237 7.27 4.98 -11.26
CA ARG A 237 5.82 5.07 -11.36
C ARG A 237 5.14 4.32 -10.22
N MET A 238 5.51 3.06 -9.98
CA MET A 238 4.96 2.29 -8.87
C MET A 238 5.22 2.95 -7.51
N GLN A 239 6.39 3.56 -7.31
CA GLN A 239 6.68 4.33 -6.11
C GLN A 239 5.78 5.57 -5.98
N THR A 240 5.58 6.30 -7.07
CA THR A 240 4.78 7.53 -7.09
C THR A 240 3.30 7.22 -6.86
N GLU A 241 2.78 6.17 -7.49
CA GLU A 241 1.40 5.70 -7.29
C GLU A 241 1.18 5.23 -5.84
N ARG A 242 2.14 4.51 -5.26
CA ARG A 242 2.11 4.15 -3.83
C ARG A 242 1.97 5.40 -2.96
N ASP A 243 2.88 6.35 -3.12
CA ASP A 243 2.91 7.57 -2.33
C ASP A 243 1.62 8.38 -2.50
N LEU A 244 1.01 8.32 -3.69
CA LEU A 244 -0.28 8.93 -3.99
C LEU A 244 -1.41 8.28 -3.18
N HIS A 245 -1.44 6.95 -3.05
CA HIS A 245 -2.42 6.26 -2.19
C HIS A 245 -2.18 6.46 -0.70
N LEU A 246 -0.90 6.48 -0.27
CA LEU A 246 -0.57 6.81 1.12
C LEU A 246 -1.07 8.21 1.45
N THR A 247 -0.77 9.18 0.60
CA THR A 247 -1.27 10.56 0.72
C THR A 247 -2.79 10.62 0.74
N ALA A 248 -3.47 9.89 -0.15
CA ALA A 248 -4.94 9.83 -0.16
C ALA A 248 -5.52 9.25 1.14
N THR A 249 -4.79 8.34 1.80
CA THR A 249 -5.19 7.77 3.10
C THR A 249 -5.16 8.81 4.21
N TYR A 250 -4.21 9.76 4.18
CA TYR A 250 -4.19 10.91 5.11
C TYR A 250 -5.25 11.96 4.80
N LEU A 251 -5.65 12.09 3.53
CA LEU A 251 -6.67 13.06 3.09
C LEU A 251 -8.11 12.58 3.29
N ARG A 252 -8.36 11.27 3.36
CA ARG A 252 -9.71 10.76 3.67
C ARG A 252 -10.16 11.31 5.03
N PRO A 253 -11.40 11.83 5.14
CA PRO A 253 -11.91 12.22 6.44
C PRO A 253 -11.85 11.04 7.40
N GLN A 254 -11.11 11.21 8.49
CA GLN A 254 -11.40 10.52 9.73
C GLN A 254 -12.87 10.78 10.01
N TRP A 255 -13.65 9.72 10.21
CA TRP A 255 -15.07 9.84 10.48
C TRP A 255 -15.20 10.77 11.68
N SER A 256 -15.64 12.00 11.44
CA SER A 256 -15.95 12.93 12.52
C SER A 256 -17.20 12.36 13.16
N VAL A 257 -17.07 11.91 14.40
CA VAL A 257 -18.21 11.73 15.29
C VAL A 257 -18.91 13.09 15.32
N ARG A 258 -20.03 13.20 14.61
CA ARG A 258 -21.04 14.21 14.90
C ARG A 258 -21.91 13.68 16.02
#